data_AF-A0A6M8HLP0-F1
#
_entry.id   AF-A0A6M8HLP0-F1
#
_cell.length_a   1.000
_cell.length_b   1.000
_cell.length_c   1.000
_cell.angle_alpha   90.00
_cell.angle_beta   90.00
_cell.angle_gamma   90.00
#
_symmetry.space_group_name_H-M   'P 1'
#
loop_
_entity.id
_entity.type
_entity.pdbx_description
1 polymer ?
#
loop_
_entity_poly.entity_id
_entity_poly.type
_entity_poly.pdbx_seq_one_letter_code
_entity_poly.pdbx_strand_id
1 'polypeptide(L)'
;MADKPASVLASSPVETALYPLLKAFLEVQGFVVKGEICSCDIVAVRGEEPPLLVIVEMKLSFTLELLLQAVDRMAAADEVWVAVTATRRGRDGDRRVHRLCRLLGLGLLTVDVLDGRVSVVAEPEPYRPRINVRKRRRILKEHGGRRGDPAADSDVSRPPIPI
;
A
#
# COMPACT_ATOMS: atom_id res chain seq x y z
N MET A 1 33.83 29.04 3.87
CA MET A 1 33.41 27.62 3.95
C MET A 1 32.63 27.46 5.23
N ALA A 2 31.30 27.60 5.15
CA ALA A 2 30.40 27.31 6.26
C ALA A 2 29.69 26.00 5.92
N ASP A 3 29.96 24.97 6.70
CA ASP A 3 29.33 23.67 6.61
C ASP A 3 27.89 23.78 7.12
N LYS A 4 26.93 23.33 6.32
CA LYS A 4 25.49 23.42 6.61
C LYS A 4 25.10 22.12 7.32
N PRO A 5 24.53 22.14 8.54
CA PRO A 5 24.17 20.89 9.19
C PRO A 5 23.02 20.23 8.44
N ALA A 6 23.19 18.94 8.14
CA ALA A 6 22.14 18.07 7.63
C ALA A 6 20.95 18.12 8.60
N SER A 7 19.77 18.46 8.08
CA SER A 7 18.52 18.49 8.84
C SER A 7 18.10 17.06 9.18
N VAL A 8 18.46 16.60 10.37
CA VAL A 8 17.84 15.40 10.98
C VAL A 8 16.42 15.79 11.36
N LEU A 9 15.45 15.43 10.51
CA LEU A 9 14.03 15.58 10.83
C LEU A 9 13.68 14.61 11.96
N ALA A 10 13.38 15.14 13.14
CA ALA A 10 12.91 14.33 14.25
C ALA A 10 11.56 13.67 13.89
N SER A 11 11.49 12.34 13.98
CA SER A 11 10.26 11.55 13.86
C SER A 11 9.20 12.05 14.86
N SER A 12 7.95 12.15 14.41
CA SER A 12 6.82 12.48 15.27
C SER A 12 6.62 11.39 16.35
N PRO A 13 6.19 11.72 17.59
CA PRO A 13 5.93 10.71 18.62
C PRO A 13 4.98 9.59 18.17
N VAL A 14 4.05 9.90 17.26
CA VAL A 14 3.09 8.95 16.70
C VAL A 14 3.76 8.00 15.69
N GLU A 15 4.75 8.49 14.93
CA GLU A 15 5.48 7.68 13.96
C GLU A 15 6.35 6.65 14.69
N THR A 16 7.00 7.06 15.78
CA THR A 16 7.75 6.17 16.67
C THR A 16 6.84 5.15 17.39
N ALA A 17 5.54 5.42 17.53
CA ALA A 17 4.59 4.52 18.19
C ALA A 17 4.11 3.34 17.30
N LEU A 18 4.30 3.42 15.98
CA LEU A 18 3.90 2.34 15.06
C LEU A 18 4.73 1.07 15.24
N TYR A 19 6.04 1.22 15.28
CA TYR A 19 6.99 0.12 15.40
C TYR A 19 6.69 -0.84 16.56
N PRO A 20 6.55 -0.39 17.82
CA PRO A 20 6.33 -1.31 18.95
C PRO A 20 5.02 -2.09 18.83
N LEU A 21 3.95 -1.48 18.29
CA LEU A 21 2.66 -2.15 18.12
C LEU A 21 2.72 -3.22 17.03
N LEU A 22 3.35 -2.91 15.89
CA LEU A 22 3.55 -3.86 14.79
C LEU A 22 4.49 -4.99 15.20
N LYS A 23 5.55 -4.68 15.93
CA LYS A 23 6.47 -5.66 16.49
C LYS A 23 5.75 -6.64 17.40
N ALA A 24 4.99 -6.15 18.39
CA ALA A 24 4.24 -7.01 19.30
C ALA A 24 3.22 -7.89 18.54
N PHE A 25 2.53 -7.32 17.55
CA PHE A 25 1.58 -8.05 16.71
C PHE A 25 2.24 -9.23 15.96
N LEU A 26 3.44 -9.03 15.42
CA LEU A 26 4.20 -10.07 14.70
C LEU A 26 4.83 -11.10 15.66
N GLU A 27 5.35 -10.65 16.80
CA GLU A 27 5.96 -11.55 17.81
C GLU A 27 4.95 -12.53 18.40
N VAL A 28 3.70 -12.09 18.64
CA VAL A 28 2.60 -12.99 19.08
C VAL A 28 2.31 -14.10 18.07
N GLN A 29 2.64 -13.89 16.80
CA GLN A 29 2.50 -14.88 15.73
C GLN A 29 3.74 -15.78 15.59
N GLY A 30 4.72 -15.66 16.50
CA GLY A 30 5.91 -16.48 16.55
C GLY A 30 7.05 -16.02 15.64
N PHE A 31 7.02 -14.77 15.17
CA PHE A 31 8.15 -14.19 14.44
C PHE A 31 9.21 -13.64 15.39
N VAL A 32 10.47 -13.73 14.99
CA VAL A 32 11.57 -12.93 15.55
C VAL A 32 11.63 -11.62 14.76
N VAL A 33 11.44 -10.49 15.45
CA VAL A 33 11.21 -9.19 14.80
C VAL A 33 12.31 -8.17 15.13
N LYS A 34 12.88 -7.57 14.09
CA LYS A 34 13.90 -6.51 14.18
C LYS A 34 13.52 -5.35 13.26
N GLY A 35 13.89 -4.13 13.64
CA GLY A 35 13.71 -2.93 12.82
C GLY A 35 14.99 -2.49 12.12
N GLU A 36 14.85 -1.62 11.11
CA GLU A 36 15.94 -0.94 10.40
C GLU A 36 16.99 -1.87 9.77
N ILE A 37 16.57 -3.05 9.32
CA ILE A 37 17.45 -4.02 8.66
C ILE A 37 17.47 -3.74 7.17
N CYS A 38 18.66 -3.51 6.59
CA CYS A 38 18.83 -3.25 5.15
C CYS A 38 17.87 -2.16 4.62
N SER A 39 17.65 -1.11 5.42
CA SER A 39 16.72 -0.01 5.14
C SER A 39 15.25 -0.40 5.05
N CYS A 40 14.85 -1.58 5.55
CA CYS A 40 13.46 -1.95 5.77
C CYS A 40 13.04 -1.50 7.16
N ASP A 41 11.82 -0.98 7.30
CA ASP A 41 11.34 -0.52 8.62
C ASP A 41 11.23 -1.69 9.63
N ILE A 42 10.64 -2.81 9.22
CA ILE A 42 10.50 -4.03 10.04
C ILE A 42 10.82 -5.27 9.20
N VAL A 43 11.64 -6.16 9.77
CA VAL A 43 11.91 -7.50 9.26
C VAL A 43 11.53 -8.53 10.31
N ALA A 44 10.70 -9.49 9.91
CA ALA A 44 10.18 -10.55 10.74
C ALA A 44 10.50 -11.92 10.12
N VAL A 45 11.12 -12.81 10.90
CA VAL A 45 11.59 -14.12 10.44
C VAL A 45 10.98 -15.22 11.30
N ARG A 46 10.49 -16.30 10.70
CA ARG A 46 9.92 -17.46 11.41
C ARG A 46 10.25 -18.78 10.72
N GLY A 47 10.49 -19.82 11.52
CA GLY A 47 10.78 -21.17 11.03
C GLY A 47 12.27 -21.42 10.79
N GLU A 48 12.55 -22.57 10.17
CA GLU A 48 13.90 -23.08 9.88
C GLU A 48 14.25 -22.90 8.40
N GLU A 49 15.46 -23.30 7.98
CA GLU A 49 16.02 -22.99 6.66
C GLU A 49 15.31 -23.67 5.45
N PRO A 50 14.90 -22.91 4.39
CA PRO A 50 14.89 -21.45 4.32
C PRO A 50 13.73 -20.87 5.15
N PRO A 51 13.98 -19.85 5.99
CA PRO A 51 12.95 -19.32 6.89
C PRO A 51 11.92 -18.49 6.12
N LEU A 52 10.73 -18.34 6.70
CA LEU A 52 9.73 -17.39 6.21
C LEU A 52 10.20 -15.97 6.53
N LEU A 53 10.37 -15.15 5.50
CA LEU A 53 10.80 -13.76 5.58
C LEU A 53 9.64 -12.81 5.27
N VAL A 54 9.25 -12.02 6.27
CA VAL A 54 8.21 -10.99 6.18
C VAL A 54 8.86 -9.62 6.33
N ILE A 55 8.50 -8.70 5.44
CA ILE A 55 8.91 -7.29 5.53
C ILE A 55 7.68 -6.40 5.70
N VAL A 56 7.74 -5.44 6.62
CA VAL A 56 6.70 -4.41 6.79
C VAL A 56 7.32 -3.03 6.63
N GLU A 57 6.85 -2.27 5.64
CA GLU A 57 7.14 -0.84 5.54
C GLU A 57 6.01 -0.05 6.21
N MET A 58 6.33 1.04 6.91
CA MET A 58 5.34 1.79 7.68
C MET A 58 5.43 3.31 7.51
N LYS A 59 4.28 3.97 7.44
CA LYS A 59 4.16 5.44 7.49
C LYS A 59 2.91 5.83 8.24
N LEU A 60 2.82 7.08 8.70
CA LEU A 60 1.60 7.59 9.33
C LEU A 60 0.37 7.50 8.42
N SER A 61 0.55 7.67 7.11
CA SER A 61 -0.54 7.61 6.13
C SER A 61 -0.12 6.85 4.88
N PHE A 62 -1.11 6.34 4.14
CA PHE A 62 -0.85 5.63 2.90
C PHE A 62 -0.42 6.61 1.80
N THR A 63 0.83 6.51 1.35
CA THR A 63 1.41 7.35 0.29
C THR A 63 1.89 6.50 -0.88
N LEU A 64 2.16 7.14 -2.02
CA LEU A 64 2.80 6.45 -3.15
C LEU A 64 4.22 5.99 -2.78
N GLU A 65 4.94 6.78 -1.99
CA GLU A 65 6.29 6.43 -1.51
C GLU A 65 6.28 5.13 -0.70
N LEU A 66 5.39 4.99 0.29
CA LEU A 66 5.24 3.76 1.07
C LEU A 66 4.97 2.56 0.16
N LEU A 67 4.12 2.74 -0.85
CA LEU A 67 3.80 1.69 -1.80
C LEU A 67 5.01 1.28 -2.64
N LEU A 68 5.79 2.25 -3.13
CA LEU A 68 6.98 1.99 -3.93
C LEU A 68 8.06 1.29 -3.11
N GLN A 69 8.29 1.72 -1.87
CA GLN A 69 9.19 1.03 -0.94
C GLN A 69 8.79 -0.44 -0.79
N ALA A 70 7.50 -0.72 -0.52
CA ALA A 70 7.02 -2.09 -0.39
C ALA A 70 7.19 -2.90 -1.70
N VAL A 71 6.90 -2.32 -2.86
CA VAL A 71 7.11 -2.98 -4.15
C VAL A 71 8.58 -3.36 -4.36
N ASP A 72 9.52 -2.49 -3.97
CA ASP A 72 10.95 -2.77 -4.08
C ASP A 72 11.39 -3.96 -3.19
N ARG A 73 10.66 -4.27 -2.11
CA ARG A 73 10.96 -5.41 -1.22
C ARG A 73 10.43 -6.75 -1.73
N MET A 74 9.43 -6.74 -2.62
CA MET A 74 8.70 -7.94 -3.01
C MET A 74 9.59 -9.02 -3.66
N ALA A 75 10.69 -8.64 -4.30
CA ALA A 75 11.59 -9.60 -4.91
C ALA A 75 12.44 -10.39 -3.90
N ALA A 76 12.51 -9.93 -2.64
CA ALA A 76 13.42 -10.45 -1.62
C ALA A 76 12.71 -11.16 -0.46
N ALA A 77 11.39 -11.03 -0.31
CA ALA A 77 10.62 -11.54 0.82
C ALA A 77 9.45 -12.43 0.39
N ASP A 78 9.03 -13.34 1.26
CA ASP A 78 7.86 -14.20 1.02
C ASP A 78 6.56 -13.41 1.12
N GLU A 79 6.50 -12.49 2.07
CA GLU A 79 5.38 -11.56 2.22
C GLU A 79 5.89 -10.14 2.46
N VAL A 80 5.23 -9.17 1.82
CA VAL A 80 5.45 -7.76 2.07
C VAL A 80 4.16 -7.07 2.47
N TRP A 81 4.26 -6.29 3.53
CA TRP A 81 3.14 -5.57 4.12
C TRP A 81 3.43 -4.08 4.14
N VAL A 82 2.37 -3.29 4.01
CA VAL A 82 2.40 -1.86 4.34
C VAL A 82 1.54 -1.62 5.58
N ALA A 83 2.04 -0.80 6.50
CA ALA A 83 1.33 -0.44 7.73
C ALA A 83 1.13 1.06 7.85
N VAL A 84 -0.09 1.47 8.22
CA VAL A 84 -0.44 2.88 8.41
C VAL A 84 -1.27 3.10 9.66
N THR A 85 -1.35 4.35 10.16
CA THR A 85 -2.32 4.65 11.23
C THR A 85 -3.75 4.43 10.74
N ALA A 86 -4.59 3.90 11.62
CA ALA A 86 -6.02 3.82 11.38
C ALA A 86 -6.65 5.20 11.47
N THR A 87 -7.49 5.56 10.50
CA THR A 87 -8.16 6.85 10.47
C THR A 87 -9.64 6.70 10.13
N ARG A 88 -10.47 7.67 10.56
CA ARG A 88 -11.93 7.61 10.27
C ARG A 88 -12.28 7.92 8.81
N ARG A 89 -11.43 8.64 8.06
CA ARG A 89 -11.72 9.14 6.71
C ARG A 89 -10.51 9.14 5.77
N GLY A 90 -9.50 8.34 6.05
CA GLY A 90 -8.26 8.30 5.26
C GLY A 90 -8.25 7.20 4.22
N ARG A 91 -7.10 7.10 3.55
CA ARG A 91 -6.83 6.13 2.49
C ARG A 91 -6.83 4.69 2.99
N ASP A 92 -6.61 4.49 4.28
CA ASP A 92 -6.71 3.20 4.98
C ASP A 92 -8.14 2.61 4.93
N GLY A 93 -9.17 3.45 4.71
CA GLY A 93 -10.55 3.01 4.46
C GLY A 93 -10.98 2.98 2.98
N ASP A 94 -10.14 3.44 2.04
CA ASP A 94 -10.49 3.52 0.63
C ASP A 94 -10.40 2.14 -0.04
N ARG A 95 -11.54 1.62 -0.51
CA ARG A 95 -11.62 0.33 -1.21
C ARG A 95 -10.72 0.24 -2.45
N ARG A 96 -10.36 1.37 -3.06
CA ARG A 96 -9.40 1.42 -4.19
C ARG A 96 -7.99 1.11 -3.73
N VAL A 97 -7.60 1.59 -2.55
CA VAL A 97 -6.29 1.30 -1.94
C VAL A 97 -6.22 -0.17 -1.56
N HIS A 98 -7.25 -0.72 -0.92
CA HIS A 98 -7.30 -2.15 -0.58
C HIS A 98 -7.20 -3.02 -1.82
N ARG A 99 -7.89 -2.61 -2.90
CA ARG A 99 -7.80 -3.28 -4.19
C ARG A 99 -6.38 -3.19 -4.76
N LEU A 100 -5.73 -2.03 -4.69
CA LEU A 100 -4.37 -1.85 -5.19
C LEU A 100 -3.36 -2.75 -4.46
N CYS A 101 -3.40 -2.81 -3.12
CA CYS A 101 -2.55 -3.74 -2.37
C CYS A 101 -2.78 -5.18 -2.81
N ARG A 102 -4.05 -5.62 -2.90
CA ARG A 102 -4.40 -6.95 -3.40
C ARG A 102 -3.91 -7.20 -4.82
N LEU A 103 -4.01 -6.21 -5.72
CA LEU A 103 -3.53 -6.32 -7.12
C LEU A 103 -2.03 -6.58 -7.18
N LEU A 104 -1.28 -5.99 -6.25
CA LEU A 104 0.17 -6.12 -6.15
C LEU A 104 0.58 -7.34 -5.32
N GLY A 105 -0.32 -7.99 -4.59
CA GLY A 105 0.04 -9.06 -3.66
C GLY A 105 0.64 -8.54 -2.34
N LEU A 106 0.36 -7.29 -1.98
CA LEU A 106 0.79 -6.67 -0.73
C LEU A 106 -0.28 -6.84 0.35
N GLY A 107 0.18 -7.09 1.57
CA GLY A 107 -0.64 -6.99 2.76
C GLY A 107 -0.83 -5.52 3.19
N LEU A 108 -1.96 -5.21 3.82
CA LEU A 108 -2.26 -3.89 4.37
C LEU A 108 -2.68 -4.02 5.83
N LEU A 109 -1.90 -3.44 6.72
CA LEU A 109 -2.18 -3.30 8.14
C LEU A 109 -2.62 -1.87 8.46
N THR A 110 -3.54 -1.75 9.41
CA THR A 110 -3.87 -0.47 10.06
C THR A 110 -3.60 -0.55 11.55
N VAL A 111 -3.08 0.54 12.12
CA VAL A 111 -2.70 0.64 13.53
C VAL A 111 -3.50 1.74 14.20
N ASP A 112 -4.42 1.38 15.08
CA ASP A 112 -5.01 2.33 16.02
C ASP A 112 -4.03 2.58 17.16
N VAL A 113 -3.35 3.72 17.13
CA VAL A 113 -2.30 4.07 18.10
C VAL A 113 -2.90 4.37 19.48
N LEU A 114 -4.16 4.81 19.56
CA LEU A 114 -4.82 5.11 20.83
C LEU A 114 -5.23 3.83 21.55
N ASP A 115 -5.81 2.89 20.80
CA ASP A 115 -6.27 1.60 21.35
C ASP A 115 -5.18 0.51 21.33
N GLY A 116 -4.01 0.80 20.73
CA GLY A 116 -2.91 -0.15 20.56
C GLY A 116 -3.26 -1.35 19.67
N ARG A 117 -4.22 -1.20 18.75
CA ARG A 117 -4.78 -2.30 17.96
C ARG A 117 -4.24 -2.31 16.54
N VAL A 118 -3.69 -3.45 16.11
CA VAL A 118 -3.35 -3.72 14.71
C VAL A 118 -4.51 -4.50 14.05
N SER A 119 -4.91 -4.11 12.85
CA SER A 119 -5.96 -4.78 12.07
C SER A 119 -5.46 -5.10 10.66
N VAL A 120 -5.81 -6.29 10.18
CA VAL A 120 -5.54 -6.70 8.79
C VAL A 120 -6.68 -6.23 7.89
N VAL A 121 -6.34 -5.45 6.87
CA VAL A 121 -7.31 -4.88 5.90
C VAL A 121 -7.23 -5.59 4.55
N ALA A 122 -6.04 -6.03 4.17
CA ALA A 122 -5.81 -6.91 3.04
C ALA A 122 -4.68 -7.88 3.36
N GLU A 123 -4.87 -9.15 3.01
CA GLU A 123 -3.84 -10.18 3.07
C GLU A 123 -2.95 -10.11 1.81
N PRO A 124 -1.64 -10.40 1.92
CA PRO A 124 -0.73 -10.55 0.79
C PRO A 124 -1.04 -11.87 0.07
N GLU A 125 -1.92 -11.81 -0.95
CA GLU A 125 -2.27 -12.98 -1.75
C GLU A 125 -2.01 -12.76 -3.25
N PRO A 126 -1.59 -13.78 -4.01
CA PRO A 126 -1.43 -13.67 -5.45
C PRO A 126 -2.72 -13.21 -6.15
N TYR A 127 -2.66 -12.08 -6.84
CA TYR A 127 -3.81 -11.58 -7.58
C TYR A 127 -4.08 -12.37 -8.85
N ARG A 128 -5.32 -12.84 -9.01
CA ARG A 128 -5.82 -13.40 -10.28
C ARG A 128 -6.86 -12.46 -10.88
N PRO A 129 -6.52 -11.71 -11.97
CA PRO A 129 -7.45 -10.78 -12.58
C PRO A 129 -8.70 -11.46 -13.12
N ARG A 130 -9.88 -10.98 -12.70
CA ARG A 130 -11.15 -11.38 -13.30
C ARG A 130 -11.62 -10.29 -14.27
N ILE A 131 -11.73 -10.64 -15.55
CA ILE A 131 -12.22 -9.72 -16.58
C ILE A 131 -13.67 -9.34 -16.29
N ASN A 132 -13.94 -8.03 -16.21
CA ASN A 132 -15.30 -7.51 -16.13
C ASN A 132 -15.92 -7.45 -17.55
N VAL A 133 -16.52 -8.57 -17.97
CA VAL A 133 -17.12 -8.74 -19.30
C VAL A 133 -18.19 -7.67 -19.59
N ARG A 134 -18.99 -7.27 -18.58
CA ARG A 134 -20.02 -6.24 -18.75
C ARG A 134 -19.41 -4.86 -19.03
N LYS A 135 -18.39 -4.46 -18.24
CA LYS A 135 -17.67 -3.20 -18.45
C LYS A 135 -16.96 -3.20 -19.81
N ARG A 136 -16.29 -4.30 -20.17
CA ARG A 136 -15.65 -4.47 -21.49
C ARG A 136 -16.65 -4.27 -22.62
N ARG A 137 -17.80 -4.96 -22.59
CA ARG A 137 -18.84 -4.84 -23.61
C ARG A 137 -19.37 -3.42 -23.73
N ARG A 138 -19.58 -2.72 -22.61
CA ARG A 138 -20.03 -1.32 -22.61
C ARG A 138 -19.00 -0.41 -23.30
N ILE A 139 -17.72 -0.56 -22.96
CA ILE A 139 -16.63 0.22 -23.59
C ILE A 139 -16.58 -0.04 -25.10
N LEU A 140 -16.67 -1.31 -25.52
CA LEU A 140 -16.66 -1.65 -26.95
C LEU A 140 -17.87 -1.10 -27.71
N LYS A 141 -19.07 -1.15 -27.10
CA LYS A 141 -20.29 -0.57 -27.67
C LYS A 141 -20.16 0.95 -27.82
N GLU A 142 -19.69 1.62 -26.78
CA GLU A 142 -19.45 3.07 -26.80
C GLU A 142 -18.46 3.46 -27.90
N HIS A 143 -17.31 2.77 -27.95
CA HIS A 143 -16.29 3.01 -28.96
C HIS A 143 -16.82 2.79 -30.38
N GLY A 144 -17.51 1.68 -30.64
CA GLY A 144 -18.08 1.39 -31.97
C GLY A 144 -19.23 2.30 -32.38
N GLY A 145 -19.88 2.96 -31.42
CA GLY A 145 -20.96 3.93 -31.68
C GLY A 145 -20.45 5.35 -32.00
N ARG A 146 -19.20 5.67 -31.69
CA ARG A 146 -18.59 6.97 -32.01
C ARG A 146 -18.17 7.02 -33.48
N ARG A 147 -18.48 8.14 -34.14
CA ARG A 147 -17.99 8.46 -35.50
C ARG A 147 -16.75 9.34 -35.37
N GLY A 148 -15.71 9.05 -36.14
CA GLY A 148 -14.43 9.79 -36.06
C GLY A 148 -13.75 9.65 -34.70
N ASP A 149 -12.82 10.55 -34.40
CA ASP A 149 -12.26 10.72 -33.06
C ASP A 149 -12.81 12.02 -32.46
N PRO A 150 -13.82 11.95 -31.58
CA PRO A 150 -14.40 13.14 -30.99
C PRO A 150 -13.40 14.02 -30.22
N ALA A 151 -12.25 13.49 -29.79
CA ALA A 151 -11.21 14.27 -29.15
C ALA A 151 -10.32 15.04 -30.14
N ALA A 152 -10.22 14.57 -31.39
CA ALA A 152 -9.52 15.26 -32.47
C ALA A 152 -10.40 16.33 -33.14
N ASP A 153 -11.72 16.09 -33.19
CA ASP A 153 -12.70 16.98 -33.82
C ASP A 153 -13.27 18.04 -32.86
N SER A 154 -12.92 17.99 -31.57
CA SER A 154 -13.29 19.02 -30.60
C SER A 154 -12.36 20.22 -30.68
N ASP A 155 -12.74 21.21 -31.50
CA ASP A 155 -12.58 22.60 -31.07
C ASP A 155 -13.28 22.75 -29.70
N VAL A 156 -12.65 23.45 -28.75
CA VAL A 156 -12.77 23.31 -27.28
C VAL A 156 -14.14 23.66 -26.67
N SER A 157 -15.21 23.74 -27.47
CA SER A 157 -16.47 24.42 -27.12
C SER A 157 -17.73 23.52 -27.07
N ARG A 158 -17.62 22.19 -27.03
CA ARG A 158 -18.81 21.34 -26.84
C ARG A 158 -18.74 20.48 -25.58
N PRO A 159 -19.64 20.69 -24.59
CA PRO A 159 -19.69 19.82 -23.43
C PRO A 159 -20.18 18.42 -23.85
N PRO A 160 -19.72 17.36 -23.18
CA PRO A 160 -20.16 16.00 -23.47
C PRO A 160 -21.68 15.89 -23.24
N ILE A 161 -22.36 15.20 -24.17
CA ILE A 161 -23.79 14.88 -24.06
C ILE A 161 -23.97 13.98 -22.83
N PRO A 162 -24.83 14.35 -21.87
CA PRO A 162 -25.02 13.56 -20.66
C PRO A 162 -25.72 12.23 -20.97
N ILE A 163 -25.35 11.20 -20.22
CA ILE A 163 -25.99 9.87 -20.18
C ILE A 163 -27.07 9.88 -19.11
#